data_AF-A0A1R2CEK5-F1
#
_entry.id   AF-A0A1R2CEK5-F1
#
_cell.length_a   1.000
_cell.length_b   1.000
_cell.length_c   1.000
_cell.angle_alpha   90.00
_cell.angle_beta   90.00
_cell.angle_gamma   90.00
#
_symmetry.space_group_name_H-M   'P 1'
#
loop_
_entity.id
_entity.type
_entity.pdbx_description
1 polymer ?
#
loop_
_entity_poly.entity_id
_entity_poly.type
_entity_poly.pdbx_seq_one_letter_code
_entity_poly.pdbx_strand_id
1 'polypeptide(L)'
;MEKNVSAFPSPPDNYKQKLQPPKPPEEGEFSMFGRTYTTKEVPLKIETSNIQLVISDADLQDPLYFQRSLLTKLQLSLMIVAHKIIKALAENPSQAVLLFHEYERITITFHQLLYWMRPLQAMHLVKQKLLQQTENKEKVKNELLSTMLELKQELADIIEN
;
A
#
# COMPACT_ATOMS: atom_id res chain seq x y z
N MET A 1 9.35 63.22 -20.81
CA MET A 1 8.55 62.98 -19.58
C MET A 1 7.53 61.90 -19.91
N GLU A 2 7.88 60.63 -19.71
CA GLU A 2 6.97 59.50 -19.93
C GLU A 2 6.66 58.87 -18.57
N LYS A 3 5.46 59.10 -18.06
CA LYS A 3 4.95 58.42 -16.87
C LYS A 3 4.34 57.09 -17.35
N ASN A 4 5.00 55.98 -17.05
CA ASN A 4 4.44 54.64 -17.22
C ASN A 4 3.20 54.48 -16.32
N VAL A 5 2.00 54.45 -16.92
CA VAL A 5 0.69 54.35 -16.23
C VAL A 5 0.22 52.89 -16.06
N SER A 6 1.13 51.94 -15.89
CA SER A 6 0.76 50.53 -15.70
C SER A 6 1.63 49.83 -14.65
N ALA A 7 1.80 50.46 -13.50
CA ALA A 7 2.22 49.75 -12.30
C ALA A 7 1.01 49.70 -11.36
N PHE A 8 0.28 48.57 -11.38
CA PHE A 8 -0.62 48.26 -10.27
C PHE A 8 0.19 48.34 -8.97
N PRO A 9 -0.33 48.98 -7.90
CA PRO A 9 0.37 48.99 -6.63
C PRO A 9 0.59 47.53 -6.20
N SER A 10 1.79 47.22 -5.73
CA SER A 10 2.09 45.93 -5.12
C SER A 10 0.98 45.58 -4.14
N PRO A 11 0.36 44.39 -4.23
CA PRO A 11 -0.70 44.02 -3.30
C PRO A 11 -0.19 44.18 -1.86
N PRO A 12 -1.00 44.76 -0.95
CA PRO A 12 -0.59 44.99 0.43
C PRO A 12 0.03 43.74 1.05
N ASP A 13 1.11 43.87 1.84
CA ASP A 13 1.84 42.72 2.39
C ASP A 13 0.97 41.76 3.21
N ASN A 14 -0.18 42.24 3.71
CA ASN A 14 -1.21 41.44 4.37
C ASN A 14 -1.85 40.34 3.48
N TYR A 15 -1.74 40.41 2.15
CA TYR A 15 -2.21 39.36 1.25
C TYR A 15 -1.27 38.16 1.18
N LYS A 16 0.05 38.38 1.36
CA LYS A 16 1.04 37.29 1.34
C LYS A 16 0.89 36.34 2.54
N GLN A 17 0.44 36.86 3.69
CA GLN A 17 0.16 36.05 4.88
C GLN A 17 -1.14 35.24 4.77
N LYS A 18 -2.14 35.75 4.03
CA LYS A 18 -3.45 35.09 3.85
C LYS A 18 -3.50 34.05 2.72
N LEU A 19 -2.45 33.95 1.90
CA LEU A 19 -2.33 33.00 0.79
C LEU A 19 -1.64 31.69 1.17
N GLN A 20 -1.17 31.54 2.41
CA GLN A 20 -0.65 30.24 2.85
C GLN A 20 -1.82 29.28 2.99
N PRO A 21 -1.83 28.13 2.27
CA PRO A 21 -2.83 27.12 2.50
C PRO A 21 -2.78 26.71 3.98
N PRO A 22 -3.95 26.43 4.60
CA PRO A 22 -3.98 25.96 5.97
C PRO A 22 -3.10 24.71 6.09
N LYS A 23 -2.44 24.56 7.25
CA LYS A 23 -1.69 23.34 7.53
C LYS A 23 -2.61 22.13 7.38
N PRO A 24 -2.10 21.01 6.82
CA PRO A 24 -2.89 19.80 6.73
C PRO A 24 -3.37 19.42 8.14
N PRO A 25 -4.61 18.97 8.30
CA PRO A 25 -5.14 18.61 9.60
C PRO A 25 -4.37 17.41 10.19
N GLU A 26 -3.89 17.57 11.42
CA GLU A 26 -3.10 16.55 12.11
C GLU A 26 -3.99 15.41 12.68
N GLU A 27 -5.18 15.74 13.19
CA GLU A 27 -6.16 14.77 13.69
C GLU A 27 -7.59 15.26 13.42
N GLY A 28 -8.52 14.33 13.17
CA GLY A 28 -9.94 14.64 13.09
C GLY A 28 -10.72 13.77 12.12
N GLU A 29 -12.03 14.05 12.05
CA GLU A 29 -12.94 13.49 11.07
C GLU A 29 -13.30 14.58 10.06
N PHE A 30 -13.11 14.29 8.77
CA PHE A 30 -13.32 15.21 7.66
C PHE A 30 -14.43 14.66 6.78
N SER A 31 -15.55 15.38 6.69
CA SER A 31 -16.60 15.03 5.74
C SER A 31 -16.25 15.60 4.36
N MET A 32 -16.08 14.73 3.37
CA MET A 32 -15.87 15.12 1.98
C MET A 32 -16.66 14.18 1.07
N PHE A 33 -17.34 14.72 0.06
CA PHE A 33 -18.10 13.94 -0.94
C PHE A 33 -19.09 12.93 -0.32
N GLY A 34 -19.75 13.28 0.79
CA GLY A 34 -20.72 12.41 1.47
C GLY A 34 -20.11 11.25 2.26
N ARG A 35 -18.78 11.23 2.46
CA ARG A 35 -18.09 10.27 3.32
C ARG A 35 -17.29 10.97 4.40
N THR A 36 -17.20 10.34 5.57
CA THR A 36 -16.35 10.80 6.67
C THR A 36 -15.00 10.10 6.56
N TYR A 37 -13.96 10.88 6.36
CA TYR A 37 -12.56 10.46 6.36
C TYR A 37 -11.97 10.74 7.73
N THR A 38 -11.02 9.93 8.19
CA THR A 38 -10.35 10.15 9.47
C THR A 38 -8.85 10.16 9.25
N THR A 39 -8.13 11.01 9.98
CA THR A 39 -6.65 11.08 9.85
C THR A 39 -5.94 9.87 10.45
N LYS A 40 -6.64 9.11 11.30
CA LYS A 40 -6.15 7.86 11.87
C LYS A 40 -6.52 6.74 10.92
N GLU A 41 -5.58 5.85 10.59
CA GLU A 41 -5.95 4.57 9.99
C GLU A 41 -6.94 3.92 10.96
N VAL A 42 -8.20 3.84 10.57
CA VAL A 42 -9.19 3.03 11.27
C VAL A 42 -8.94 1.62 10.76
N PRO A 43 -8.23 0.74 11.51
CA PRO A 43 -8.32 -0.68 11.21
C PRO A 43 -9.80 -1.03 11.20
N LEU A 44 -10.24 -1.97 10.35
CA LEU A 44 -11.58 -2.53 10.48
C LEU A 44 -11.76 -2.89 11.97
N LYS A 45 -12.62 -2.17 12.68
CA LYS A 45 -12.81 -2.36 14.12
C LYS A 45 -13.53 -3.67 14.35
N ILE A 46 -12.78 -4.78 14.33
CA ILE A 46 -13.29 -6.11 14.68
C ILE A 46 -13.76 -6.14 16.14
N GLU A 47 -13.31 -5.21 16.99
CA GLU A 47 -13.79 -5.05 18.37
C GLU A 47 -15.30 -4.79 18.51
N THR A 48 -15.98 -4.38 17.43
CA THR A 48 -17.44 -4.12 17.48
C THR A 48 -18.29 -5.37 17.24
N SER A 49 -17.68 -6.49 16.86
CA SER A 49 -18.36 -7.76 16.69
C SER A 49 -17.68 -8.80 17.57
N ASN A 50 -18.45 -9.59 18.33
CA ASN A 50 -17.97 -10.68 19.21
C ASN A 50 -17.32 -11.85 18.43
N ILE A 51 -16.59 -11.55 17.37
CA ILE A 51 -15.99 -12.49 16.45
C ILE A 51 -14.56 -12.69 16.92
N GLN A 52 -14.37 -13.67 17.81
CA GLN A 52 -13.02 -14.16 18.10
C GLN A 52 -12.36 -14.53 16.77
N LEU A 53 -11.15 -14.05 16.52
CA LEU A 53 -10.38 -14.52 15.38
C LEU A 53 -10.07 -16.02 15.56
N VAL A 54 -9.83 -16.72 14.46
CA VAL A 54 -9.41 -18.14 14.51
C VAL A 54 -7.93 -18.25 14.93
N ILE A 55 -7.20 -17.14 14.88
CA ILE A 55 -5.77 -17.04 15.19
C ILE A 55 -5.62 -16.71 16.68
N SER A 56 -4.71 -17.42 17.36
CA SER A 56 -4.37 -17.15 18.76
C SER A 56 -3.24 -16.10 18.85
N ASP A 57 -3.19 -15.32 19.93
CA ASP A 57 -2.12 -14.31 20.13
C ASP A 57 -0.70 -14.91 20.13
N ALA A 58 -0.58 -16.21 20.42
CA ALA A 58 0.68 -16.94 20.35
C ALA A 58 1.21 -17.12 18.91
N ASP A 59 0.33 -17.21 17.91
CA ASP A 59 0.74 -17.38 16.52
C ASP A 59 1.34 -16.07 15.96
N LEU A 60 0.99 -14.92 16.53
CA LEU A 60 1.45 -13.59 16.10
C LEU A 60 2.92 -13.29 16.42
N GLN A 61 3.60 -14.12 17.21
CA GLN A 61 4.98 -13.83 17.66
C GLN A 61 6.06 -14.08 16.60
N ASP A 62 5.79 -14.88 15.55
CA ASP A 62 6.79 -15.26 14.54
C ASP A 62 6.51 -14.67 13.13
N PRO A 63 6.98 -13.46 12.81
CA PRO A 63 6.56 -12.71 11.62
C PRO A 63 6.89 -13.36 10.27
N LEU A 64 7.89 -14.26 10.21
CA LEU A 64 8.36 -14.89 8.97
C LEU A 64 7.68 -16.24 8.67
N TYR A 65 7.35 -17.04 9.69
CA TYR A 65 6.68 -18.34 9.54
C TYR A 65 5.15 -18.20 9.47
N PHE A 66 4.63 -17.11 10.04
CA PHE A 66 3.21 -16.84 10.22
C PHE A 66 2.42 -16.65 8.91
N GLN A 67 3.06 -16.25 7.80
CA GLN A 67 2.29 -15.65 6.70
C GLN A 67 1.78 -16.65 5.65
N ARG A 68 2.63 -17.55 5.13
CA ARG A 68 2.23 -18.41 4.00
C ARG A 68 1.51 -19.68 4.45
N SER A 69 2.00 -20.32 5.51
CA SER A 69 1.45 -21.59 6.00
C SER A 69 0.07 -21.41 6.65
N LEU A 70 -0.15 -20.28 7.33
CA LEU A 70 -1.43 -19.96 7.94
C LEU A 70 -2.46 -19.56 6.87
N LEU A 71 -2.05 -18.80 5.85
CA LEU A 71 -2.92 -18.42 4.74
C LEU A 71 -3.41 -19.65 3.97
N THR A 72 -2.52 -20.62 3.69
CA THR A 72 -2.92 -21.87 3.01
C THR A 72 -3.82 -22.74 3.90
N LYS A 73 -3.57 -22.80 5.21
CA LYS A 73 -4.45 -23.48 6.17
C LYS A 73 -5.84 -22.84 6.21
N LEU A 74 -5.91 -21.50 6.28
CA LEU A 74 -7.18 -20.75 6.25
C LEU A 74 -7.92 -20.95 4.93
N GLN A 75 -7.22 -20.94 3.80
CA GLN A 75 -7.81 -21.21 2.49
C GLN A 75 -8.40 -22.61 2.40
N LEU A 76 -7.67 -23.62 2.90
CA LEU A 76 -8.17 -25.00 2.94
C LEU A 76 -9.39 -25.11 3.88
N SER A 77 -9.32 -24.49 5.06
CA SER A 77 -10.42 -24.44 6.02
C SER A 77 -11.66 -23.79 5.40
N LEU A 78 -11.49 -22.68 4.66
CA LEU A 78 -12.56 -22.01 3.93
C LEU A 78 -13.23 -22.94 2.90
N MET A 79 -12.42 -23.68 2.12
CA MET A 79 -12.95 -24.65 1.14
C MET A 79 -13.70 -25.80 1.83
N ILE A 80 -13.18 -26.31 2.95
CA ILE A 80 -13.82 -27.38 3.72
C ILE A 80 -15.18 -26.92 4.25
N VAL A 81 -15.25 -25.72 4.83
CA VAL A 81 -16.51 -25.16 5.35
C VAL A 81 -17.50 -24.90 4.21
N ALA A 82 -17.05 -24.36 3.07
CA ALA A 82 -17.90 -24.18 1.89
C ALA A 82 -18.49 -25.50 1.40
N HIS A 83 -17.69 -26.57 1.35
CA HIS A 83 -18.18 -27.90 0.99
C HIS A 83 -19.20 -28.44 2.01
N LYS A 84 -18.94 -28.28 3.31
CA LYS A 84 -19.88 -28.65 4.38
C LYS A 84 -21.20 -27.89 4.27
N ILE A 85 -21.18 -26.61 3.91
CA ILE A 85 -22.38 -25.80 3.70
C ILE A 85 -23.23 -26.39 2.57
N ILE A 86 -22.62 -26.72 1.42
CA ILE A 86 -23.32 -27.32 0.28
C ILE A 86 -23.99 -28.63 0.69
N LYS A 87 -23.26 -29.48 1.43
CA LYS A 87 -23.81 -30.74 1.94
C LYS A 87 -24.95 -30.52 2.94
N ALA A 88 -24.78 -29.59 3.87
CA ALA A 88 -25.79 -29.25 4.86
C ALA A 88 -27.07 -28.66 4.23
N LEU A 89 -26.95 -27.87 3.16
CA LEU A 89 -28.12 -27.38 2.41
C LEU A 89 -28.94 -28.50 1.77
N ALA A 90 -28.29 -29.60 1.37
CA ALA A 90 -28.97 -30.76 0.78
C ALA A 90 -29.59 -31.68 1.86
N GLU A 91 -28.94 -31.86 3.01
CA GLU A 91 -29.36 -32.82 4.04
C GLU A 91 -30.16 -32.16 5.19
N ASN A 92 -29.70 -31.03 5.73
CA ASN A 92 -30.26 -30.37 6.92
C ASN A 92 -30.02 -28.84 6.89
N PRO A 93 -30.95 -28.05 6.31
CA PRO A 93 -30.73 -26.61 6.09
C PRO A 93 -30.56 -25.81 7.38
N SER A 94 -31.11 -26.26 8.51
CA SER A 94 -30.95 -25.59 9.81
C SER A 94 -29.50 -25.58 10.31
N GLN A 95 -28.70 -26.59 9.97
CA GLN A 95 -27.27 -26.64 10.32
C GLN A 95 -26.42 -25.72 9.43
N ALA A 96 -26.90 -25.37 8.23
CA ALA A 96 -26.18 -24.50 7.32
C ALA A 96 -25.96 -23.10 7.92
N VAL A 97 -26.90 -22.60 8.75
CA VAL A 97 -26.78 -21.28 9.41
C VAL A 97 -25.54 -21.20 10.32
N LEU A 98 -25.27 -22.25 11.09
CA LEU A 98 -24.08 -22.29 11.96
C LEU A 98 -22.79 -22.34 11.13
N LEU A 99 -22.79 -23.08 10.03
CA LEU A 99 -21.64 -23.15 9.12
C LEU A 99 -21.40 -21.83 8.37
N PHE A 100 -22.45 -21.05 8.07
CA PHE A 100 -22.30 -19.70 7.52
C PHE A 100 -21.61 -18.75 8.49
N HIS A 101 -21.90 -18.83 9.79
CA HIS A 101 -21.18 -18.04 10.80
C HIS A 101 -19.71 -18.48 10.93
N GLU A 102 -19.41 -19.78 10.80
CA GLU A 102 -18.03 -20.27 10.75
C GLU A 102 -17.30 -19.74 9.51
N TYR A 103 -17.98 -19.72 8.35
CA TYR A 103 -17.45 -19.16 7.11
C TYR A 103 -17.17 -17.65 7.22
N GLU A 104 -18.09 -16.88 7.79
CA GLU A 104 -17.92 -15.45 8.06
C GLU A 104 -16.71 -15.21 8.98
N ARG A 105 -16.56 -16.00 10.04
CA ARG A 105 -15.42 -15.90 10.96
C ARG A 105 -14.08 -16.15 10.26
N ILE A 106 -14.00 -17.18 9.41
CA ILE A 106 -12.79 -17.50 8.65
C ILE A 106 -12.47 -16.38 7.65
N THR A 107 -13.46 -15.85 6.94
CA THR A 107 -13.25 -14.77 5.95
C THR A 107 -12.79 -13.47 6.58
N ILE A 108 -13.35 -13.07 7.73
CA ILE A 108 -12.86 -11.91 8.49
C ILE A 108 -11.42 -12.12 8.93
N THR A 109 -11.11 -13.30 9.46
CA THR A 109 -9.74 -13.65 9.88
C THR A 109 -8.76 -13.60 8.69
N PHE A 110 -9.19 -14.08 7.52
CA PHE A 110 -8.40 -14.02 6.29
C PHE A 110 -8.13 -12.58 5.85
N HIS A 111 -9.15 -11.71 5.88
CA HIS A 111 -8.99 -10.30 5.56
C HIS A 111 -8.01 -9.60 6.51
N GLN A 112 -8.12 -9.89 7.81
CA GLN A 112 -7.23 -9.33 8.82
C GLN A 112 -5.77 -9.75 8.60
N LEU A 113 -5.55 -11.02 8.26
CA LEU A 113 -4.22 -11.52 7.94
C LEU A 113 -3.62 -10.82 6.72
N LEU A 114 -4.43 -10.60 5.66
CA LEU A 114 -4.00 -9.82 4.50
C LEU A 114 -3.65 -8.38 4.87
N TYR A 115 -4.43 -7.75 5.75
CA TYR A 115 -4.16 -6.40 6.25
C TYR A 115 -2.80 -6.34 6.97
N TRP A 116 -2.51 -7.29 7.86
CA TRP A 116 -1.22 -7.36 8.55
C TRP A 116 -0.01 -7.61 7.63
N MET A 117 -0.21 -8.23 6.45
CA MET A 117 0.86 -8.44 5.48
C MET A 117 1.20 -7.19 4.64
N ARG A 118 0.32 -6.18 4.58
CA ARG A 118 0.52 -4.95 3.79
C ARG A 118 1.85 -4.23 4.05
N PRO A 119 2.28 -3.98 5.31
CA PRO A 119 3.54 -3.29 5.56
C PRO A 119 4.75 -4.09 5.04
N LEU A 120 4.76 -5.41 5.22
CA LEU A 120 5.84 -6.25 4.71
C LEU A 120 5.89 -6.22 3.17
N GLN A 121 4.72 -6.29 2.53
CA GLN A 121 4.61 -6.18 1.07
C GLN A 121 5.12 -4.83 0.57
N ALA A 122 4.78 -3.73 1.26
CA ALA A 122 5.27 -2.40 0.92
C ALA A 122 6.80 -2.32 1.04
N MET A 123 7.38 -2.86 2.12
CA MET A 123 8.84 -2.94 2.28
C MET A 123 9.51 -3.74 1.17
N HIS A 124 8.93 -4.89 0.80
CA HIS A 124 9.44 -5.72 -0.28
C HIS A 124 9.42 -4.97 -1.63
N LEU A 125 8.31 -4.27 -1.92
CA LEU A 125 8.17 -3.48 -3.14
C LEU A 125 9.19 -2.34 -3.20
N VAL A 126 9.39 -1.63 -2.09
CA VAL A 126 10.41 -0.57 -2.00
C VAL A 126 11.80 -1.15 -2.26
N LYS A 127 12.15 -2.27 -1.62
CA LYS A 127 13.43 -2.95 -1.84
C LYS A 127 13.63 -3.33 -3.31
N GLN A 128 12.61 -3.91 -3.94
CA GLN A 128 12.66 -4.28 -5.36
C GLN A 128 12.88 -3.05 -6.25
N LYS A 129 12.18 -1.95 -5.97
CA LYS A 129 12.36 -0.69 -6.73
C LYS A 129 13.76 -0.11 -6.58
N LEU A 130 14.34 -0.17 -5.38
CA LEU A 130 15.71 0.30 -5.16
C LEU A 130 16.73 -0.55 -5.92
N LEU A 131 16.58 -1.87 -5.92
CA LEU A 131 17.44 -2.78 -6.70
C LEU A 131 17.35 -2.48 -8.21
N GLN A 132 16.13 -2.27 -8.71
CA GLN A 132 15.93 -1.90 -10.11
C GLN A 132 16.59 -0.54 -10.44
N GLN A 133 16.54 0.43 -9.53
CA GLN A 133 17.20 1.72 -9.71
C GLN A 133 18.73 1.59 -9.72
N THR A 134 19.31 0.74 -8.87
CA THR A 134 20.76 0.52 -8.87
C THR A 134 21.21 -0.15 -10.16
N GLU A 135 20.50 -1.19 -10.63
CA GLU A 135 20.81 -1.86 -11.90
C GLU A 135 20.71 -0.90 -13.09
N ASN A 136 19.68 -0.05 -13.14
CA ASN A 136 19.53 0.94 -14.21
C ASN A 136 20.67 1.96 -14.20
N LYS A 137 21.10 2.42 -13.01
CA LYS A 137 22.24 3.35 -12.90
C LYS A 137 23.54 2.71 -13.35
N GLU A 138 23.76 1.44 -13.04
CA GLU A 138 24.93 0.69 -13.49
C GLU A 138 24.95 0.51 -15.02
N LYS A 139 23.80 0.21 -15.63
CA LYS A 139 23.67 0.14 -17.10
C LYS A 139 24.01 1.47 -17.76
N VAL A 140 23.41 2.57 -17.31
CA VAL A 140 23.69 3.91 -17.84
C VAL A 140 25.16 4.29 -17.68
N LYS A 141 25.78 3.95 -16.54
CA LYS A 141 27.22 4.17 -16.33
C LYS A 141 28.05 3.40 -17.36
N ASN A 142 27.73 2.13 -17.61
CA ASN A 142 28.48 1.31 -18.55
C ASN A 142 28.31 1.78 -20.01
N GLU A 143 27.11 2.20 -20.40
CA GLU A 143 26.83 2.81 -21.71
C GLU A 143 27.59 4.13 -21.90
N LEU A 144 27.68 4.95 -20.84
CA LEU A 144 28.45 6.19 -20.89
C LEU A 144 29.96 5.92 -20.99
N LEU A 145 30.46 4.86 -20.33
CA LEU A 145 31.85 4.45 -20.47
C LEU A 145 32.17 3.92 -21.86
N SER A 146 31.28 3.13 -22.48
CA SER A 146 31.50 2.63 -23.85
C SER A 146 31.52 3.78 -24.86
N THR A 147 30.57 4.70 -24.79
CA THR A 147 30.53 5.88 -25.68
C THR A 147 31.74 6.79 -25.50
N MET A 148 32.24 6.99 -24.28
CA MET A 148 33.49 7.73 -24.05
C MET A 148 34.72 7.03 -24.63
N LEU A 149 34.77 5.70 -24.59
CA LEU A 149 35.85 4.93 -25.19
C LEU A 149 35.81 5.02 -26.72
N GLU A 150 34.62 4.93 -27.33
CA GLU A 150 34.41 5.13 -28.76
C GLU A 150 34.86 6.53 -29.21
N LEU A 151 34.42 7.59 -28.52
CA LEU A 151 34.85 8.95 -28.82
C LEU A 151 36.36 9.14 -28.68
N LYS A 152 36.99 8.50 -27.68
CA LYS A 152 38.45 8.54 -27.52
C LYS A 152 39.16 7.87 -28.69
N GLN A 153 38.64 6.76 -29.20
CA GLN A 153 39.20 6.08 -30.37
C GLN A 153 39.08 6.94 -31.62
N GLU A 154 37.89 7.50 -31.89
CA GLU A 154 37.69 8.39 -33.04
C GLU A 154 38.60 9.63 -32.99
N LEU A 155 38.81 10.22 -31.82
CA LEU A 155 39.74 11.33 -31.66
C LEU A 155 41.20 10.93 -31.90
N ALA A 156 41.61 9.71 -31.52
CA ALA A 156 42.96 9.22 -31.80
C ALA A 156 43.17 9.03 -33.30
N ASP A 157 42.20 8.47 -34.00
CA ASP A 157 42.23 8.27 -35.46
C ASP A 157 42.31 9.60 -36.23
N ILE A 158 41.72 10.68 -35.71
CA ILE A 158 41.81 12.03 -36.29
C ILE A 158 43.19 12.67 -36.06
N ILE A 159 43.85 12.38 -34.94
CA ILE A 159 45.17 12.94 -34.62
C ILE A 159 46.28 12.21 -35.38
N GLU A 160 46.08 10.93 -35.72
CA GLU A 160 47.05 10.13 -36.49
C GLU A 160 46.96 10.34 -38.02
N ASN A 161 45.93 11.02 -38.52
CA ASN A 161 45.80 11.46 -39.93
C ASN A 161 46.18 12.93 -40.11
#